data_AF-A0A3M9YPK0-F1
#
_entry.id   AF-A0A3M9YPK0-F1
#
_cell.length_a   1.000
_cell.length_b   1.000
_cell.length_c   1.000
_cell.angle_alpha   90.00
_cell.angle_beta   90.00
_cell.angle_gamma   90.00
#
_symmetry.space_group_name_H-M   'P 1'
#
loop_
_entity.id
_entity.type
_entity.pdbx_description
1 polymer ?
#
loop_
_entity_poly.entity_id
_entity_poly.type
_entity_poly.pdbx_seq_one_letter_code
_entity_poly.pdbx_strand_id
1 'polypeptide(L)'
;MLTPLLVAALALQSAPAPATAEPAPLSQENRALLRCAAAFALVARGQAEGDAAAKAWPDLTTRGREFFVRAMAQLMDETGSDRAAIAALAQTEAQALTANDDIAKIMPSCLLMLEAARL
;
A
#
# COMPACT_ATOMS: atom_id res chain seq x y z
N MET A 1 22.00 37.81 -60.06
CA MET A 1 22.82 36.86 -59.28
C MET A 1 21.87 35.96 -58.52
N LEU A 2 21.75 34.70 -58.94
CA LEU A 2 20.89 33.67 -58.34
C LEU A 2 21.69 32.96 -57.24
N THR A 3 21.20 32.95 -56.01
CA THR A 3 21.79 32.20 -54.89
C THR A 3 20.86 31.03 -54.55
N PRO A 4 21.36 29.78 -54.47
CA PRO A 4 20.52 28.60 -54.38
C PRO A 4 20.07 28.28 -52.95
N LEU A 5 18.93 27.60 -52.94
CA LEU A 5 18.23 26.89 -51.87
C LEU A 5 19.16 25.84 -51.22
N LEU A 6 19.28 25.80 -49.89
CA LEU A 6 19.74 24.61 -49.15
C LEU A 6 18.95 24.49 -47.84
N VAL A 7 17.84 23.74 -47.89
CA VAL A 7 17.04 23.37 -46.71
C VAL A 7 17.65 22.09 -46.14
N ALA A 8 18.35 22.20 -45.02
CA ALA A 8 18.80 21.05 -44.25
C ALA A 8 17.62 20.48 -43.44
N ALA A 9 17.02 19.40 -43.95
CA ALA A 9 16.06 18.61 -43.22
C ALA A 9 16.80 17.80 -42.13
N LEU A 10 16.86 18.33 -40.91
CA LEU A 10 17.23 17.53 -39.75
C LEU A 10 16.11 16.52 -39.47
N ALA A 11 16.41 15.26 -39.73
CA ALA A 11 15.60 14.13 -39.32
C ALA A 11 15.48 14.13 -37.79
N LEU A 12 14.32 14.49 -37.25
CA LEU A 12 14.02 14.35 -35.84
C LEU A 12 13.76 12.86 -35.58
N GLN A 13 14.77 12.15 -35.10
CA GLN A 13 14.65 10.75 -34.70
C GLN A 13 13.78 10.69 -33.45
N SER A 14 12.55 10.21 -33.60
CA SER A 14 11.64 9.90 -32.49
C SER A 14 12.23 8.76 -31.67
N ALA A 15 12.99 9.08 -30.63
CA ALA A 15 13.43 8.11 -29.64
C ALA A 15 12.18 7.57 -28.90
N PRO A 16 11.98 6.24 -28.84
CA PRO A 16 10.88 5.67 -28.08
C PRO A 16 11.05 6.04 -26.60
N ALA A 17 10.01 6.62 -26.01
CA ALA A 17 9.97 6.90 -24.59
C ALA A 17 10.09 5.57 -23.80
N PRO A 18 10.85 5.53 -22.70
CA PRO A 18 10.90 4.33 -21.86
C PRO A 18 9.49 4.03 -21.37
N ALA A 19 9.00 2.82 -21.69
CA ALA A 19 7.77 2.32 -21.11
C ALA A 19 7.97 2.23 -19.59
N THR A 20 7.26 3.07 -18.83
CA THR A 20 7.09 2.88 -17.39
C THR A 20 6.40 1.54 -17.19
N ALA A 21 7.18 0.53 -16.78
CA ALA A 21 6.63 -0.75 -16.38
C ALA A 21 5.65 -0.52 -15.25
N GLU A 22 4.38 -0.90 -15.44
CA GLU A 22 3.41 -0.88 -14.35
C GLU A 22 3.93 -1.78 -13.22
N PRO A 23 3.86 -1.33 -11.96
CA PRO A 23 4.22 -2.16 -10.82
C PRO A 23 3.46 -3.47 -10.88
N ALA A 24 4.16 -4.59 -10.75
CA ALA A 24 3.51 -5.89 -10.70
C ALA A 24 2.47 -5.89 -9.56
N PRO A 25 1.25 -6.42 -9.81
CA PRO A 25 0.23 -6.46 -8.76
C PRO A 25 0.75 -7.28 -7.57
N LEU A 26 0.49 -6.80 -6.35
CA LEU A 26 0.86 -7.50 -5.11
C LEU A 26 0.38 -8.96 -5.15
N SER A 27 1.15 -9.88 -4.57
CA SER A 27 0.70 -11.26 -4.34
C SER A 27 -0.57 -11.30 -3.47
N GLN A 28 -1.32 -12.41 -3.49
CA GLN A 28 -2.51 -12.53 -2.64
C GLN A 28 -2.15 -12.42 -1.15
N GLU A 29 -1.02 -13.01 -0.76
CA GLU A 29 -0.48 -12.93 0.60
C GLU A 29 -0.15 -11.49 0.98
N ASN A 30 0.56 -10.75 0.11
CA ASN A 30 0.91 -9.35 0.36
C ASN A 30 -0.31 -8.44 0.42
N ARG A 31 -1.35 -8.72 -0.36
CA ARG A 31 -2.64 -8.01 -0.24
C ARG A 31 -3.32 -8.31 1.10
N ALA A 32 -3.28 -9.54 1.59
CA ALA A 32 -3.85 -9.87 2.89
C ALA A 32 -3.06 -9.22 4.04
N LEU A 33 -1.73 -9.24 3.94
CA LEU A 33 -0.82 -8.59 4.89
C LEU A 33 -1.07 -7.08 4.98
N LEU A 34 -1.13 -6.40 3.83
CA LEU A 34 -1.46 -4.97 3.73
C LEU A 34 -2.82 -4.65 4.35
N ARG A 35 -3.84 -5.44 4.00
CA ARG A 35 -5.21 -5.27 4.50
C ARG A 35 -5.31 -5.38 6.01
N CYS A 36 -4.71 -6.44 6.57
CA CYS A 36 -4.74 -6.64 8.01
C CYS A 36 -3.92 -5.59 8.77
N ALA A 37 -2.77 -5.19 8.23
CA ALA A 37 -2.00 -4.09 8.79
C ALA A 37 -2.82 -2.77 8.82
N ALA A 38 -3.48 -2.41 7.72
CA ALA A 38 -4.32 -1.23 7.64
C ALA A 38 -5.52 -1.31 8.60
N ALA A 39 -6.17 -2.47 8.69
CA ALA A 39 -7.29 -2.69 9.61
C ALA A 39 -6.88 -2.50 11.08
N PHE A 40 -5.72 -3.05 11.47
CA PHE A 40 -5.21 -2.87 12.83
C PHE A 40 -4.84 -1.43 13.14
N ALA A 41 -4.25 -0.70 12.19
CA ALA A 41 -3.95 0.71 12.37
C ALA A 41 -5.23 1.55 12.56
N LEU A 42 -6.28 1.27 11.79
CA LEU A 42 -7.58 1.95 11.93
C LEU A 42 -8.25 1.65 13.27
N VAL A 43 -8.27 0.38 13.71
CA VAL A 43 -8.84 0.02 15.00
C VAL A 43 -8.02 0.59 16.16
N ALA A 44 -6.68 0.51 16.11
CA ALA A 44 -5.83 1.08 17.15
C ALA A 44 -6.02 2.60 17.27
N ARG A 45 -6.19 3.31 16.15
CA ARG A 45 -6.56 4.73 16.15
C ARG A 45 -7.91 4.96 16.82
N GLY A 46 -8.95 4.20 16.43
CA GLY A 46 -10.28 4.31 17.04
C GLY A 46 -10.26 4.01 18.54
N GLN A 47 -9.47 3.02 18.98
CA GLN A 47 -9.27 2.71 20.40
C GLN A 47 -8.66 3.90 21.17
N ALA A 48 -7.66 4.56 20.58
CA ALA A 48 -7.04 5.76 21.16
C ALA A 48 -8.01 6.96 21.19
N GLU A 49 -8.89 7.09 20.19
CA GLU A 49 -9.93 8.13 20.12
C GLU A 49 -11.15 7.82 21.00
N GLY A 50 -11.22 6.61 21.54
CA GLY A 50 -12.27 6.20 22.45
C GLY A 50 -13.51 5.58 21.80
N ASP A 51 -13.47 5.29 20.50
CA ASP A 51 -14.55 4.68 19.71
C ASP A 51 -14.99 3.33 20.30
N ALA A 52 -16.30 3.21 20.57
CA ALA A 52 -16.91 2.01 21.13
C ALA A 52 -16.81 0.80 20.18
N ALA A 53 -16.94 1.01 18.87
CA ALA A 53 -16.83 -0.06 17.88
C ALA A 53 -15.39 -0.60 17.82
N ALA A 54 -14.40 0.29 17.86
CA ALA A 54 -12.99 -0.10 17.91
C ALA A 54 -12.62 -0.83 19.22
N LYS A 55 -13.22 -0.43 20.35
CA LYS A 55 -13.04 -1.08 21.66
C LYS A 55 -13.70 -2.46 21.80
N ALA A 56 -14.57 -2.84 20.86
CA ALA A 56 -15.12 -4.20 20.82
C ALA A 56 -14.08 -5.24 20.37
N TRP A 57 -13.00 -4.80 19.74
CA TRP A 57 -11.87 -5.65 19.35
C TRP A 57 -10.82 -5.73 20.48
N PRO A 58 -9.96 -6.78 20.48
CA PRO A 58 -8.81 -6.83 21.38
C PRO A 58 -7.95 -5.57 21.28
N ASP A 59 -7.19 -5.25 22.33
CA ASP A 59 -6.27 -4.11 22.29
C ASP A 59 -5.21 -4.29 21.20
N LEU A 60 -5.24 -3.40 20.21
CA LEU A 60 -4.35 -3.41 19.05
C LEU A 60 -3.32 -2.27 19.10
N THR A 61 -3.33 -1.47 20.16
CA THR A 61 -2.43 -0.31 20.30
C THR A 61 -0.96 -0.73 20.31
N THR A 62 -0.61 -1.93 20.80
CA THR A 62 0.76 -2.45 20.80
C THR A 62 0.99 -3.49 19.71
N ARG A 63 0.35 -4.65 19.80
CA ARG A 63 0.56 -5.80 18.89
C ARG A 63 0.18 -5.47 17.44
N GLY A 64 -0.89 -4.69 17.25
CA GLY A 64 -1.32 -4.23 15.92
C GLY A 64 -0.32 -3.26 15.27
N ARG A 65 0.29 -2.37 16.07
CA ARG A 65 1.35 -1.48 15.60
C ARG A 65 2.61 -2.24 15.20
N GLU A 66 3.02 -3.22 16.01
CA GLU A 66 4.18 -4.07 15.68
C GLU A 66 3.94 -4.88 14.41
N PHE A 67 2.73 -5.42 14.24
CA PHE A 67 2.32 -6.10 13.02
C PHE A 67 2.42 -5.16 11.81
N PHE A 68 1.89 -3.94 11.91
CA PHE A 68 1.96 -2.95 10.83
C PHE A 68 3.40 -2.69 10.40
N VAL A 69 4.31 -2.42 11.34
CA VAL A 69 5.71 -2.12 11.04
C VAL A 69 6.39 -3.30 10.32
N ARG A 70 6.19 -4.53 10.83
CA ARG A 70 6.75 -5.74 10.23
C ARG A 70 6.17 -6.02 8.84
N ALA A 71 4.86 -5.86 8.69
CA ALA A 71 4.17 -6.03 7.41
C ALA A 71 4.70 -5.06 6.35
N MET A 72 4.87 -3.78 6.69
CA MET A 72 5.38 -2.80 5.74
C MET A 72 6.83 -3.07 5.35
N ALA A 73 7.67 -3.51 6.29
CA ALA A 73 9.04 -3.91 6.00
C ALA A 73 9.09 -5.12 5.05
N GLN A 74 8.29 -6.16 5.32
CA GLN A 74 8.18 -7.33 4.44
C GLN A 74 7.70 -6.95 3.03
N LEU A 75 6.73 -6.04 2.91
CA LEU A 75 6.28 -5.55 1.60
C LEU A 75 7.39 -4.81 0.84
N MET A 76 8.22 -4.00 1.53
CA MET A 76 9.38 -3.36 0.91
C MET A 76 10.37 -4.41 0.39
N ASP A 77 10.70 -5.40 1.22
CA ASP A 77 11.67 -6.45 0.90
C ASP A 77 11.21 -7.32 -0.29
N GLU A 78 9.93 -7.70 -0.32
CA GLU A 78 9.39 -8.62 -1.35
C GLU A 78 9.05 -7.93 -2.66
N THR A 79 8.71 -6.64 -2.65
CA THR A 79 8.31 -5.91 -3.86
C THR A 79 9.40 -4.98 -4.40
N GLY A 80 10.46 -4.72 -3.63
CA GLY A 80 11.46 -3.71 -3.94
C GLY A 80 10.93 -2.27 -3.86
N SER A 81 9.72 -2.07 -3.33
CA SER A 81 9.10 -0.75 -3.18
C SER A 81 9.79 0.06 -2.09
N ASP A 82 9.88 1.37 -2.29
CA ASP A 82 10.35 2.28 -1.25
C ASP A 82 9.27 2.57 -0.20
N ARG A 83 9.67 3.29 0.84
CA ARG A 83 8.78 3.69 1.94
C ARG A 83 7.58 4.51 1.46
N ALA A 84 7.76 5.39 0.48
CA ALA A 84 6.70 6.28 0.02
C ALA A 84 5.64 5.49 -0.75
N ALA A 85 6.05 4.55 -1.59
CA ALA A 85 5.17 3.64 -2.30
C ALA A 85 4.38 2.74 -1.33
N ILE A 86 5.03 2.12 -0.35
CA ILE A 86 4.33 1.29 0.65
C ILE A 86 3.38 2.12 1.53
N ALA A 87 3.75 3.34 1.90
CA ALA A 87 2.86 4.25 2.64
C ALA A 87 1.62 4.62 1.82
N ALA A 88 1.78 4.88 0.51
CA ALA A 88 0.65 5.16 -0.39
C ALA A 88 -0.28 3.95 -0.53
N LEU A 89 0.27 2.73 -0.62
CA LEU A 89 -0.52 1.49 -0.62
C LEU A 89 -1.32 1.33 0.68
N ALA A 90 -0.67 1.50 1.85
CA ALA A 90 -1.33 1.40 3.14
C ALA A 90 -2.45 2.44 3.31
N GLN A 91 -2.20 3.68 2.85
CA GLN A 91 -3.19 4.74 2.90
C GLN A 91 -4.39 4.44 1.99
N THR A 92 -4.15 3.91 0.80
CA THR A 92 -5.20 3.50 -0.15
C THR A 92 -6.06 2.37 0.43
N GLU A 93 -5.42 1.35 1.00
CA GLU A 93 -6.11 0.22 1.63
C GLU A 93 -6.96 0.69 2.83
N ALA A 94 -6.43 1.58 3.68
CA ALA A 94 -7.17 2.14 4.81
C ALA A 94 -8.41 2.95 4.37
N GLN A 95 -8.29 3.72 3.27
CA GLN A 95 -9.41 4.43 2.68
C GLN A 95 -10.47 3.47 2.15
N ALA A 96 -10.06 2.42 1.43
CA ALA A 96 -10.97 1.41 0.90
C ALA A 96 -11.74 0.70 2.02
N LEU A 97 -11.05 0.30 3.10
CA LEU A 97 -11.68 -0.35 4.26
C LEU A 97 -12.71 0.55 4.95
N THR A 98 -12.42 1.84 5.05
CA THR A 98 -13.33 2.82 5.66
C THR A 98 -14.53 3.10 4.76
N ALA A 99 -14.29 3.29 3.45
CA ALA A 99 -15.34 3.60 2.47
C ALA A 99 -16.35 2.47 2.33
N ASN A 100 -15.91 1.22 2.47
CA ASN A 100 -16.74 0.03 2.32
C ASN A 100 -17.30 -0.52 3.65
N ASP A 101 -16.94 0.08 4.78
CA ASP A 101 -17.25 -0.45 6.13
C ASP A 101 -16.82 -1.94 6.31
N ASP A 102 -15.69 -2.31 5.70
CA ASP A 102 -15.25 -3.71 5.62
C ASP A 102 -14.49 -4.18 6.88
N ILE A 103 -14.16 -3.28 7.82
CA ILE A 103 -13.31 -3.59 8.99
C ILE A 103 -13.85 -4.79 9.77
N ALA A 104 -15.13 -4.77 10.14
CA ALA A 104 -15.72 -5.84 10.96
C ALA A 104 -15.75 -7.20 10.25
N LYS A 105 -15.87 -7.18 8.92
CA LYS A 105 -15.90 -8.38 8.08
C LYS A 105 -14.53 -9.06 7.97
N ILE A 106 -13.45 -8.28 7.90
CA ILE A 106 -12.09 -8.84 7.72
C ILE A 106 -11.38 -9.13 9.05
N MET A 107 -11.78 -8.46 10.13
CA MET A 107 -11.05 -8.48 11.40
C MET A 107 -10.87 -9.89 11.98
N PRO A 108 -11.86 -10.81 11.95
CA PRO A 108 -11.67 -12.16 12.49
C PRO A 108 -10.50 -12.90 11.81
N SER A 109 -10.37 -12.80 10.49
CA SER A 109 -9.27 -13.41 9.76
C SER A 109 -7.94 -12.71 10.02
N CYS A 110 -7.96 -11.39 10.18
CA CYS A 110 -6.76 -10.64 10.51
C CYS A 110 -6.21 -11.00 11.89
N LEU A 111 -7.07 -11.19 12.90
CA LEU A 111 -6.63 -11.61 14.23
C LEU A 111 -5.93 -12.98 14.23
N LEU A 112 -6.40 -13.93 13.41
CA LEU A 112 -5.70 -15.21 13.21
C LEU A 112 -4.29 -15.01 12.62
N MET A 113 -4.14 -14.07 11.70
CA MET A 113 -2.84 -13.72 11.11
C MET A 113 -1.93 -13.04 12.13
N LEU A 114 -2.47 -12.19 13.01
CA LEU A 114 -1.72 -11.58 14.11
C LEU A 114 -1.18 -12.62 15.08
N GLU A 115 -2.00 -13.62 15.44
CA GLU A 115 -1.59 -14.74 16.28
C GLU A 115 -0.50 -15.59 15.62
N ALA A 116 -0.64 -15.87 14.32
CA ALA A 116 0.36 -16.59 13.54
C ALA A 116 1.70 -15.84 13.45
N ALA A 117 1.67 -14.51 13.45
CA ALA A 117 2.87 -13.66 13.45
C ALA A 117 3.65 -13.70 14.79
N ARG A 118 3.08 -14.34 15.83
CA ARG A 118 3.64 -14.48 17.20
C ARG A 118 3.99 -13.14 17.85
N LEU A 119 3.10 -12.16 17.67
CA LEU A 119 3.10 -10.88 18.36
C LEU A 119 2.08 -10.90 19.51
#